data_AF-A0A847G543-F1
#
_entry.id   AF-A0A847G543-F1
#
_cell.length_a   1.000
_cell.length_b   1.000
_cell.length_c   1.000
_cell.angle_alpha   90.00
_cell.angle_beta   90.00
_cell.angle_gamma   90.00
#
_symmetry.space_group_name_H-M   'P 1'
#
loop_
_entity.id
_entity.type
_entity.pdbx_description
1 polymer ?
#
loop_
_entity_poly.entity_id
_entity_poly.type
_entity_poly.pdbx_seq_one_letter_code
_entity_poly.pdbx_strand_id
1 'polypeptide(L)'
;RLPCEIINRRVVRQDSVDVTAEFECGARDALSLVRLANAREAILKARSPSCGAGLIYDGTFSHTVTRGDGIFAALCRAEGISLKTEEDL
;
A
#
# COMPACT_ATOMS: atom_id res chain seq x y z
N ARG A 1 -15.93 -4.71 3.04
CA ARG A 1 -15.22 -3.89 4.07
C ARG A 1 -15.38 -2.42 3.72
N LEU A 2 -15.34 -1.51 4.69
CA LEU A 2 -15.29 -0.07 4.39
C LEU A 2 -13.95 0.29 3.71
N PRO A 3 -13.94 1.29 2.81
CA PRO A 3 -12.71 1.85 2.26
C PRO A 3 -11.75 2.33 3.36
N CYS A 4 -10.46 2.29 3.05
CA CYS A 4 -9.40 2.82 3.89
C CYS A 4 -8.46 3.66 3.03
N GLU A 5 -7.96 4.76 3.57
CA GLU A 5 -7.03 5.66 2.90
C GLU A 5 -5.91 6.09 3.87
N ILE A 6 -4.79 6.57 3.34
CA ILE A 6 -3.68 7.07 4.15
C ILE A 6 -3.94 8.54 4.48
N ILE A 7 -4.05 8.87 5.77
CA ILE A 7 -4.25 10.23 6.28
C ILE A 7 -3.14 10.51 7.29
N ASN A 8 -2.29 11.50 7.03
CA ASN A 8 -1.19 11.87 7.93
C ASN A 8 -0.34 10.65 8.38
N ARG A 9 0.06 9.80 7.41
CA ARG A 9 0.83 8.56 7.61
C ARG A 9 0.12 7.43 8.36
N ARG A 10 -1.19 7.52 8.59
CA ARG A 10 -2.02 6.50 9.23
C ARG A 10 -3.00 5.92 8.23
N VAL A 11 -3.33 4.64 8.32
CA VAL A 11 -4.40 4.07 7.51
C VAL A 11 -5.69 4.22 8.29
N VAL A 12 -6.58 5.07 7.77
CA VAL A 12 -7.85 5.39 8.40
C VAL A 12 -8.97 4.84 7.53
N ARG A 13 -9.92 4.17 8.16
CA ARG A 13 -11.13 3.66 7.54
C ARG A 13 -12.16 4.79 7.38
N GLN A 14 -13.06 4.69 6.42
CA GLN A 14 -14.02 5.77 6.10
C GLN A 14 -14.89 6.23 7.29
N ASP A 15 -15.11 5.37 8.28
CA ASP A 15 -15.81 5.68 9.54
C ASP A 15 -14.89 6.27 10.62
N SER A 16 -13.72 6.81 10.23
CA SER A 16 -12.70 7.43 11.09
C SER A 16 -11.98 6.48 12.06
N VAL A 17 -12.09 5.17 11.87
CA VAL A 17 -11.34 4.19 12.66
C VAL A 17 -9.91 4.07 12.13
N ASP A 18 -8.93 4.29 13.00
CA ASP A 18 -7.51 4.07 12.71
C ASP A 18 -7.22 2.56 12.70
N VAL A 19 -6.77 2.05 11.56
CA VAL A 19 -6.44 0.64 11.33
C VAL A 19 -4.99 0.46 10.88
N THR A 20 -4.12 1.41 11.27
CA THR A 20 -2.71 1.44 10.86
C THR A 20 -1.99 0.16 11.30
N ALA A 21 -2.23 -0.31 12.52
CA ALA A 21 -1.54 -1.45 13.09
C ALA A 21 -1.79 -2.75 12.30
N GLU A 22 -3.03 -2.97 11.87
CA GLU A 22 -3.43 -4.13 11.09
C GLU A 22 -2.78 -4.13 9.71
N PHE A 23 -2.75 -2.97 9.05
CA PHE A 23 -2.10 -2.81 7.74
C PHE A 23 -0.59 -2.98 7.82
N GLU A 24 0.05 -2.41 8.84
CA GLU A 24 1.48 -2.60 9.07
C GLU A 24 1.83 -4.05 9.40
N CYS A 25 1.01 -4.74 10.19
CA CYS A 25 1.20 -6.15 10.50
C CYS A 25 1.15 -6.98 9.22
N GLY A 26 0.08 -6.86 8.44
CA GLY A 26 -0.07 -7.59 7.18
C GLY A 26 1.03 -7.26 6.17
N ALA A 27 1.48 -6.01 6.12
CA ALA A 27 2.58 -5.60 5.24
C ALA A 27 3.93 -6.23 5.64
N ARG A 28 4.22 -6.35 6.94
CA ARG A 28 5.44 -7.03 7.43
C ARG A 28 5.39 -8.54 7.17
N ASP A 29 4.23 -9.16 7.36
CA ASP A 29 4.04 -10.59 7.08
C ASP A 29 4.23 -10.87 5.58
N ALA A 30 3.60 -10.05 4.72
CA ALA A 30 3.77 -10.15 3.28
C ALA A 30 5.23 -9.90 2.84
N LEU A 31 5.94 -8.94 3.45
CA LEU A 31 7.35 -8.70 3.14
C LEU A 31 8.24 -9.90 3.50
N SER A 32 7.90 -10.61 4.58
CA SER A 32 8.61 -11.83 4.95
C SER A 32 8.49 -12.90 3.87
N LEU A 33 7.29 -13.06 3.27
CA LEU A 33 7.09 -13.97 2.14
C LEU A 33 7.88 -13.56 0.89
N VAL A 34 7.91 -12.27 0.60
CA VAL A 34 8.70 -11.70 -0.51
C VAL A 34 10.19 -12.00 -0.35
N ARG A 35 10.73 -11.82 0.87
CA ARG A 35 12.13 -12.16 1.19
C ARG A 35 12.39 -13.66 1.05
N LEU A 36 11.50 -14.50 1.57
CA LEU A 36 11.60 -15.96 1.45
C LEU A 36 11.57 -16.43 -0.01
N ALA A 37 10.78 -15.77 -0.86
CA ALA A 37 10.71 -16.05 -2.28
C ALA A 37 11.91 -15.49 -3.09
N ASN A 38 12.78 -14.69 -2.46
CA ASN A 38 13.84 -13.93 -3.13
C ASN A 38 13.31 -13.13 -4.35
N ALA A 39 12.11 -12.55 -4.18
CA ALA A 39 11.44 -11.83 -5.24
C ALA A 39 12.15 -10.50 -5.53
N ARG A 40 12.29 -10.17 -6.82
CA ARG A 40 12.91 -8.92 -7.30
C ARG A 40 11.91 -7.94 -7.90
N GLU A 41 10.72 -8.42 -8.21
CA GLU A 41 9.62 -7.63 -8.74
C GLU A 41 8.30 -8.06 -8.07
N ALA A 42 7.42 -7.09 -7.83
CA ALA A 42 6.07 -7.32 -7.32
C ALA A 42 5.06 -6.56 -8.18
N ILE A 43 4.02 -7.27 -8.63
CA ILE A 43 2.86 -6.68 -9.32
C ILE A 43 1.79 -6.46 -8.26
N LEU A 44 1.41 -5.20 -8.06
CA LEU A 44 0.59 -4.76 -6.94
C LEU A 44 -0.67 -4.04 -7.42
N LYS A 45 -1.76 -4.18 -6.66
CA LYS A 45 -3.03 -3.49 -6.95
C LYS A 45 -2.85 -1.97 -6.90
N ALA A 46 -3.11 -1.29 -8.01
CA ALA A 46 -3.03 0.17 -8.12
C ALA A 46 -3.90 0.88 -7.06
N ARG A 47 -3.41 2.04 -6.56
CA ARG A 47 -4.10 3.03 -5.72
C ARG A 47 -4.48 2.59 -4.29
N SER A 48 -4.22 1.33 -3.94
CA SER A 48 -4.53 0.77 -2.62
C SER A 48 -3.70 1.43 -1.51
N PRO A 49 -4.27 1.70 -0.31
CA PRO A 49 -3.49 2.18 0.84
C PRO A 49 -2.42 1.17 1.33
N SER A 50 -2.51 -0.10 0.90
CA SER A 50 -1.47 -1.10 1.16
C SER A 50 -0.53 -1.24 -0.04
N CYS A 51 -1.10 -1.44 -1.23
CA CYS A 51 -0.35 -1.95 -2.39
C CYS A 51 -0.15 -0.91 -3.50
N GLY A 52 -0.75 0.27 -3.42
CA GLY A 52 -0.57 1.30 -4.45
C GLY A 52 0.90 1.65 -4.60
N ALA A 53 1.41 1.63 -5.83
CA ALA A 53 2.79 2.01 -6.14
C ALA A 53 2.76 3.29 -6.98
N GLY A 54 3.38 4.36 -6.49
CA GLY A 54 3.44 5.66 -7.15
C GLY A 54 2.17 6.52 -7.04
N LEU A 55 0.98 5.91 -6.98
CA LEU A 55 -0.29 6.58 -6.77
C LEU A 55 -1.12 5.89 -5.66
N ILE A 56 -1.75 6.70 -4.81
CA ILE A 56 -2.71 6.30 -3.77
C ILE A 56 -3.87 7.31 -3.72
N TYR A 57 -4.97 6.95 -3.07
CA TYR A 57 -6.03 7.93 -2.75
C TYR A 57 -5.52 8.99 -1.75
N ASP A 58 -6.07 10.20 -1.83
CA ASP A 58 -5.56 11.39 -1.15
C ASP A 58 -5.95 11.52 0.34
N GLY A 59 -6.71 10.58 0.89
CA GLY A 59 -7.14 10.60 2.28
C GLY A 59 -8.46 11.32 2.53
N THR A 60 -9.10 11.87 1.48
CA THR A 60 -10.37 12.59 1.59
C THR A 60 -11.60 11.71 1.32
N PHE A 61 -11.40 10.46 0.88
CA PHE A 61 -12.47 9.59 0.39
C PHE A 61 -13.27 10.17 -0.79
N SER A 62 -12.66 11.10 -1.56
CA SER A 62 -13.27 11.72 -2.75
C SER A 62 -12.98 10.98 -4.06
N HIS A 63 -12.30 9.83 -3.99
CA HIS A 63 -11.72 9.11 -5.14
C HIS A 63 -10.61 9.87 -5.89
N THR A 64 -10.14 10.99 -5.34
CA THR A 64 -8.99 11.72 -5.85
C THR A 64 -7.70 10.98 -5.52
N VAL A 65 -6.77 10.93 -6.48
CA VAL A 65 -5.47 10.28 -6.32
C VAL A 65 -4.35 11.29 -6.20
N THR A 66 -3.33 10.94 -5.42
CA THR A 66 -2.11 11.71 -5.23
C THR A 66 -0.88 10.81 -5.37
N ARG A 67 0.29 11.42 -5.54
CA ARG A 67 1.56 10.70 -5.57
C ARG A 67 1.86 10.11 -4.19
N GLY A 68 2.15 8.83 -4.14
CA GLY A 68 2.50 8.13 -2.91
C GLY A 68 2.46 6.62 -3.08
N ASP A 69 3.00 5.92 -2.09
CA ASP A 69 2.94 4.47 -2.01
C ASP A 69 2.06 4.04 -0.85
N GLY A 70 1.38 2.91 -1.01
CA GLY A 70 0.78 2.19 0.09
C GLY A 70 1.84 1.59 1.03
N ILE A 71 1.43 1.19 2.23
CA ILE A 71 2.37 0.74 3.28
C ILE A 71 3.23 -0.44 2.81
N PHE A 72 2.64 -1.45 2.18
CA PHE A 72 3.38 -2.62 1.70
C PHE A 72 4.28 -2.26 0.51
N ALA A 73 3.79 -1.44 -0.42
CA ALA A 73 4.60 -0.95 -1.54
C ALA A 73 5.84 -0.18 -1.05
N ALA A 74 5.68 0.69 -0.05
CA ALA A 74 6.79 1.43 0.55
C ALA A 74 7.85 0.50 1.17
N LEU A 75 7.44 -0.56 1.88
CA LEU A 75 8.34 -1.56 2.43
C LEU A 75 9.12 -2.31 1.34
N CYS A 76 8.42 -2.77 0.29
CA CYS A 76 9.07 -3.46 -0.82
C CYS A 76 10.08 -2.56 -1.55
N ARG A 77 9.73 -1.29 -1.77
CA ARG A 77 10.63 -0.31 -2.39
C ARG A 77 11.88 -0.06 -1.54
N ALA A 78 11.75 -0.04 -0.20
CA ALA A 78 12.89 0.08 0.71
C ALA A 78 13.85 -1.13 0.65
N GLU A 79 13.36 -2.30 0.27
CA GLU A 79 14.16 -3.52 0.06
C GLU A 79 14.71 -3.63 -1.38
N GLY A 80 14.52 -2.60 -2.22
CA GLY A 80 15.02 -2.57 -3.59
C GLY A 80 14.21 -3.41 -4.59
N ILE A 81 12.96 -3.72 -4.28
CA ILE A 81 12.07 -4.50 -5.16
C ILE A 81 11.46 -3.58 -6.22
N SER A 82 11.49 -4.01 -7.48
CA SER A 82 10.80 -3.35 -8.58
C SER A 82 9.29 -3.47 -8.40
N LEU A 83 8.56 -2.37 -8.50
CA LEU A 83 7.11 -2.36 -8.33
C LEU A 83 6.44 -2.01 -9.65
N LYS A 84 5.43 -2.80 -10.02
CA LYS A 84 4.51 -2.52 -11.11
C LYS A 84 3.08 -2.66 -10.61
N THR A 85 2.15 -2.05 -11.32
CA THR A 85 0.73 -2.25 -11.12
C THR A 85 0.09 -2.90 -12.35
N GLU A 86 -1.18 -3.28 -12.24
CA GLU A 86 -1.93 -3.74 -13.39
C GLU A 86 -2.12 -2.68 -14.50
N GLU A 87 -1.79 -1.41 -14.22
CA GLU A 87 -1.84 -0.31 -15.20
C GLU A 87 -0.53 -0.20 -16.03
N ASP A 88 0.52 -0.92 -15.62
CA ASP A 88 1.86 -0.93 -16.26
C ASP A 88 2.09 -2.15 -17.17
N LEU A 89 1.10 -3.03 -17.30
CA LEU A 89 1.13 -4.27 -18.08
C LEU A 89 0.42 -4.11 -19.43
#